data_AF-A0A139XXM2-F1
#
_entry.id   AF-A0A139XXM2-F1
#
_cell.length_a   1.000
_cell.length_b   1.000
_cell.length_c   1.000
_cell.angle_alpha   90.00
_cell.angle_beta   90.00
_cell.angle_gamma   90.00
#
_symmetry.space_group_name_H-M   'P 1'
#
loop_
_entity.id
_entity.type
_entity.pdbx_description
1 polymer ?
#
loop_
_entity_poly.entity_id
_entity_poly.type
_entity_poly.pdbx_seq_one_letter_code
_entity_poly.pdbx_strand_id
1 'polypeptide(L)'
;AHSNGLAFLCLSPDGQLLGTASSRGTLLRVFDPRTGDFLLEFRRGSNPARITSMAFSPCCGFLAACSSTGTTHLYKLAASWTGGEQKRSRERYRALGGTRSAEEKADVGAAQKPDRRAEEANAEPEKDALKASLQFFEKLSPYFHTEWSFAQWRLPSKDCAAICAFSQNLPNTLF
;
A
#
# COMPACT_ATOMS: atom_id res chain seq x y z
N ALA A 1 -11.28 -2.94 6.94
CA ALA A 1 -10.71 -1.94 6.01
C ALA A 1 -9.94 -0.84 6.74
N HIS A 2 -10.56 -0.11 7.68
CA HIS A 2 -9.93 0.92 8.51
C HIS A 2 -10.43 0.81 9.96
N SER A 3 -9.72 1.37 10.94
CA SER A 3 -10.18 1.41 12.35
C SER A 3 -11.28 2.47 12.58
N ASN A 4 -11.22 3.57 11.84
CA ASN A 4 -12.24 4.60 11.84
C ASN A 4 -13.30 4.32 10.77
N GLY A 5 -14.49 4.90 10.94
CA GLY A 5 -15.59 4.81 9.98
C GLY A 5 -15.16 5.17 8.56
N LEU A 6 -15.73 4.47 7.58
CA LEU A 6 -15.47 4.73 6.17
C LEU A 6 -16.06 6.09 5.77
N ALA A 7 -15.28 6.88 5.03
CA ALA A 7 -15.73 8.15 4.47
C ALA A 7 -15.89 8.08 2.96
N PHE A 8 -15.14 7.20 2.28
CA PHE A 8 -15.21 7.07 0.83
C PHE A 8 -14.82 5.65 0.39
N LEU A 9 -15.42 5.19 -0.70
CA LEU A 9 -15.05 3.96 -1.41
C LEU A 9 -15.19 4.17 -2.92
N CYS A 10 -14.38 3.49 -3.70
CA CYS A 10 -14.51 3.46 -5.15
C CYS A 10 -14.03 2.13 -5.72
N LEU A 11 -14.61 1.69 -6.84
CA LEU A 11 -14.17 0.54 -7.61
C LEU A 11 -13.36 0.99 -8.82
N SER A 12 -12.42 0.17 -9.25
CA SER A 12 -11.79 0.33 -10.56
C SER A 12 -12.77 -0.03 -11.69
N PRO A 13 -12.57 0.49 -12.91
CA PRO A 13 -13.46 0.22 -14.04
C PRO A 13 -13.57 -1.27 -14.42
N ASP A 14 -12.53 -2.06 -14.17
CA ASP A 14 -12.50 -3.52 -14.37
C ASP A 14 -13.08 -4.32 -13.18
N GLY A 15 -13.47 -3.63 -12.10
CA GLY A 15 -13.99 -4.24 -10.87
C GLY A 15 -12.97 -5.07 -10.09
N GLN A 16 -11.67 -4.95 -10.39
CA GLN A 16 -10.61 -5.75 -9.75
C GLN A 16 -10.01 -5.11 -8.50
N LEU A 17 -10.23 -3.81 -8.31
CA LEU A 17 -9.66 -3.03 -7.22
C LEU A 17 -10.76 -2.26 -6.51
N LEU A 18 -10.72 -2.31 -5.18
CA LEU A 18 -11.57 -1.54 -4.29
C LEU A 18 -10.71 -0.58 -3.48
N GLY A 19 -10.79 0.71 -3.80
CA GLY A 19 -10.20 1.79 -3.02
C GLY A 19 -11.09 2.17 -1.85
N THR A 20 -10.51 2.37 -0.68
CA THR A 20 -11.24 2.79 0.53
C THR A 20 -10.48 3.86 1.31
N ALA A 21 -11.22 4.78 1.90
CA ALA A 21 -10.70 5.81 2.80
C ALA A 21 -11.54 5.90 4.06
N SER A 22 -10.89 6.10 5.20
CA SER A 22 -11.57 6.41 6.46
C SER A 22 -11.86 7.89 6.62
N SER A 23 -12.70 8.23 7.60
CA SER A 23 -12.96 9.60 8.04
C SER A 23 -11.72 10.37 8.47
N ARG A 24 -10.66 9.66 8.91
CA ARG A 24 -9.36 10.26 9.22
C ARG A 24 -8.58 10.63 7.95
N GLY A 25 -8.77 9.89 6.85
CA GLY A 25 -8.23 10.17 5.51
C GLY A 25 -6.72 10.39 5.41
N THR A 26 -5.95 9.88 6.37
CA THR A 26 -4.47 9.88 6.31
C THR A 26 -3.94 8.75 5.42
N LEU A 27 -4.68 7.65 5.34
CA LEU A 27 -4.35 6.45 4.59
C LEU A 27 -5.48 6.10 3.63
N LEU A 28 -5.12 5.72 2.43
CA LEU A 28 -6.00 5.09 1.44
C LEU A 28 -5.56 3.64 1.29
N ARG A 29 -6.51 2.73 1.18
CA ARG A 29 -6.21 1.30 1.05
C ARG A 29 -6.92 0.72 -0.15
N VAL A 30 -6.24 -0.15 -0.87
CA VAL A 30 -6.77 -0.87 -2.03
C VAL A 30 -6.86 -2.35 -1.71
N PHE A 31 -8.01 -2.95 -2.04
CA PHE A 31 -8.34 -4.34 -1.79
C PHE A 31 -8.76 -5.04 -3.09
N ASP A 32 -8.65 -6.36 -3.12
CA ASP A 32 -9.36 -7.19 -4.09
C ASP A 32 -10.82 -7.31 -3.61
N PRO A 33 -11.83 -6.82 -4.36
CA PRO A 33 -13.21 -6.87 -3.95
C PRO A 33 -13.79 -8.29 -3.94
N ARG A 34 -13.20 -9.23 -4.69
CA ARG A 34 -13.69 -10.61 -4.82
C ARG A 34 -13.23 -11.46 -3.64
N THR A 35 -11.96 -11.32 -3.24
CA THR A 35 -11.39 -12.09 -2.12
C THR A 35 -11.41 -11.34 -0.80
N GLY A 36 -11.52 -10.01 -0.84
CA GLY A 36 -11.34 -9.12 0.32
C GLY A 36 -9.88 -8.97 0.75
N ASP A 37 -8.93 -9.44 -0.08
CA ASP A 37 -7.50 -9.36 0.24
C ASP A 37 -6.99 -7.92 0.17
N PHE A 38 -6.11 -7.57 1.09
CA PHE A 38 -5.42 -6.28 1.08
C PHE A 38 -4.28 -6.29 0.04
N LEU A 39 -4.25 -5.27 -0.82
CA LEU A 39 -3.28 -5.16 -1.91
C LEU A 39 -2.27 -4.05 -1.67
N LEU A 40 -2.75 -2.82 -1.43
CA LEU A 40 -1.91 -1.62 -1.37
C LEU A 40 -2.38 -0.66 -0.27
N GLU A 41 -1.44 0.09 0.30
CA GLU A 41 -1.73 1.22 1.17
C GLU A 41 -0.95 2.44 0.68
N PHE A 42 -1.65 3.58 0.64
CA PHE A 42 -1.12 4.85 0.21
C PHE A 42 -1.24 5.88 1.32
N ARG A 43 -0.19 6.69 1.49
CA ARG A 43 -0.16 7.75 2.49
C ARG A 43 -0.52 9.07 1.82
N ARG A 44 -1.60 9.69 2.29
CA ARG A 44 -1.98 11.04 1.86
C ARG A 44 -1.17 12.11 2.58
N GLY A 45 -0.93 11.91 3.86
CA GLY A 45 -0.14 12.82 4.67
C GLY A 45 -0.28 12.53 6.16
N SER A 46 0.45 13.27 6.98
CA SER A 46 0.41 13.09 8.44
C SER A 46 -0.85 13.68 9.08
N ASN A 47 -1.38 14.76 8.49
CA ASN A 47 -2.54 15.46 9.03
C ASN A 47 -3.85 14.82 8.53
N PRO A 48 -4.83 14.60 9.41
CA PRO A 48 -6.16 14.15 9.01
C PRO A 48 -6.79 15.12 8.02
N ALA A 49 -7.44 14.57 7.00
CA ALA A 49 -8.19 15.33 6.01
C ALA A 49 -9.33 14.46 5.48
N ARG A 50 -10.53 15.03 5.31
CA ARG A 50 -11.65 14.27 4.75
C ARG A 50 -11.41 14.05 3.27
N ILE A 51 -11.53 12.82 2.80
CA ILE A 51 -11.50 12.51 1.37
C ILE A 51 -12.85 12.89 0.76
N THR A 52 -12.83 13.75 -0.26
CA THR A 52 -14.03 14.24 -0.95
C THR A 52 -14.32 13.48 -2.24
N SER A 53 -13.28 12.97 -2.89
CA SER A 53 -13.38 12.22 -4.15
C SER A 53 -12.20 11.28 -4.32
N MET A 54 -12.45 10.12 -4.93
CA MET A 54 -11.42 9.18 -5.37
C MET A 54 -11.80 8.60 -6.73
N ALA A 55 -10.82 8.42 -7.61
CA ALA A 55 -11.03 7.82 -8.93
C ALA A 55 -9.84 6.96 -9.34
N PHE A 56 -10.12 5.80 -9.95
CA PHE A 56 -9.12 5.00 -10.63
C PHE A 56 -8.97 5.46 -12.08
N SER A 57 -7.76 5.38 -12.63
CA SER A 57 -7.58 5.59 -14.07
C SER A 57 -8.22 4.45 -14.88
N PRO A 58 -8.67 4.69 -16.13
CA PRO A 58 -9.24 3.65 -16.99
C PRO A 58 -8.30 2.47 -17.24
N CYS A 59 -6.99 2.72 -17.22
CA CYS A 59 -5.95 1.71 -17.37
C CYS A 59 -5.55 1.03 -16.04
N CYS A 60 -6.22 1.34 -14.93
CA CYS A 60 -5.90 0.84 -13.59
C CYS A 60 -4.43 1.05 -13.16
N GLY A 61 -3.75 2.05 -13.74
CA GLY A 61 -2.37 2.40 -13.43
C GLY A 61 -2.22 3.48 -12.37
N PHE A 62 -3.29 4.24 -12.10
CA PHE A 62 -3.27 5.34 -11.12
C PHE A 62 -4.54 5.37 -10.27
N LEU A 63 -4.38 5.92 -9.07
CA LEU A 63 -5.46 6.29 -8.17
C LEU A 63 -5.30 7.77 -7.82
N ALA A 64 -6.33 8.57 -8.08
CA ALA A 64 -6.41 9.96 -7.64
C ALA A 64 -7.28 10.06 -6.38
N ALA A 65 -6.90 10.94 -5.46
CA ALA A 65 -7.69 11.25 -4.27
C ALA A 65 -7.65 12.74 -3.93
N CYS A 66 -8.84 13.35 -3.87
CA CYS A 66 -9.04 14.71 -3.43
C CYS A 66 -9.38 14.75 -1.94
N SER A 67 -8.84 15.75 -1.25
CA SER A 67 -9.10 15.99 0.16
C SER A 67 -9.69 17.37 0.41
N SER A 68 -10.40 17.51 1.54
CA SER A 68 -11.00 18.76 1.99
C SER A 68 -9.97 19.87 2.26
N THR A 69 -8.68 19.55 2.31
CA THR A 69 -7.60 20.55 2.41
C THR A 69 -7.24 21.17 1.06
N GLY A 70 -8.04 20.90 0.02
CA GLY A 70 -7.82 21.35 -1.35
C GLY A 70 -6.62 20.69 -2.02
N THR A 71 -6.12 19.56 -1.49
CA THR A 71 -4.98 18.85 -2.08
C THR A 71 -5.45 17.57 -2.74
N THR A 72 -5.10 17.41 -4.01
CA THR A 72 -5.31 16.22 -4.82
C THR A 72 -4.01 15.45 -4.92
N HIS A 73 -4.04 14.18 -4.55
CA HIS A 73 -2.89 13.28 -4.60
C HIS A 73 -3.09 12.26 -5.73
N LEU A 74 -2.03 11.97 -6.47
CA LEU A 74 -1.99 10.93 -7.50
C LEU A 74 -1.03 9.83 -7.07
N TYR A 75 -1.53 8.60 -7.00
CA TYR A 75 -0.78 7.41 -6.61
C TYR A 75 -0.61 6.49 -7.81
N LYS A 76 0.59 5.96 -7.99
CA LYS A 76 0.87 4.94 -9.01
C LYS A 76 0.53 3.57 -8.45
N LEU A 77 -0.26 2.82 -9.19
CA LEU A 77 -0.55 1.42 -8.88
C LEU A 77 0.57 0.57 -9.48
N ALA A 78 1.21 -0.27 -8.66
CA ALA A 78 2.30 -1.11 -9.14
C ALA A 78 1.76 -2.13 -10.16
N ALA A 79 2.40 -2.19 -11.34
CA ALA A 79 2.00 -3.04 -12.46
C ALA A 79 1.98 -4.55 -12.13
N SER A 80 2.60 -4.97 -11.02
CA SER A 80 2.55 -6.34 -10.53
C SER A 80 1.14 -6.80 -10.12
N TRP A 81 0.20 -5.88 -9.88
CA TRP A 81 -1.19 -6.22 -9.53
C TRP A 81 -2.09 -6.34 -10.76
N THR A 82 -1.72 -5.68 -11.87
CA THR A 82 -2.36 -5.86 -13.18
C THR A 82 -1.97 -7.19 -13.85
N GLY A 83 -1.05 -7.96 -13.25
CA GLY A 83 -0.62 -9.27 -13.72
C GLY A 83 -0.35 -10.26 -12.59
N GLY A 84 -1.38 -10.99 -12.16
CA GLY A 84 -1.29 -12.40 -11.74
C GLY A 84 -0.42 -12.82 -10.55
N GLU A 85 0.15 -11.95 -9.71
CA GLU A 85 1.06 -12.38 -8.64
C GLU A 85 0.55 -12.13 -7.21
N GLN A 86 -0.54 -12.84 -6.88
CA GLN A 86 -1.26 -12.80 -5.58
C GLN A 86 -0.48 -13.37 -4.38
N LYS A 87 0.70 -13.98 -4.55
CA LYS A 87 1.31 -14.82 -3.49
C LYS A 87 2.15 -14.08 -2.44
N ARG A 88 2.74 -12.91 -2.76
CA ARG A 88 3.75 -12.25 -1.89
C ARG A 88 3.19 -11.21 -0.90
N SER A 89 1.87 -10.96 -0.90
CA SER A 89 1.26 -9.90 -0.09
C SER A 89 0.69 -10.39 1.25
N ARG A 90 0.30 -11.67 1.35
CA ARG A 90 -0.31 -12.26 2.57
C ARG A 90 0.58 -12.20 3.80
N GLU A 91 1.89 -12.39 3.63
CA GLU A 91 2.85 -12.38 4.74
C GLU A 91 3.13 -10.95 5.24
N ARG A 92 3.14 -9.96 4.32
CA ARG A 92 3.38 -8.55 4.67
C ARG A 92 2.23 -7.93 5.47
N TYR A 93 0.97 -8.28 5.17
CA TYR A 93 -0.17 -7.78 5.94
C TYR A 93 -0.27 -8.39 7.35
N ARG A 94 0.11 -9.68 7.50
CA ARG A 94 0.21 -10.33 8.82
C ARG A 94 1.29 -9.67 9.70
N ALA A 95 2.42 -9.28 9.11
CA ALA A 95 3.49 -8.57 9.82
C ALA A 95 3.10 -7.16 10.30
N LEU A 96 2.10 -6.53 9.66
CA LEU A 96 1.58 -5.19 10.01
C LEU A 96 0.44 -5.21 11.05
N GLY A 97 0.21 -6.35 11.73
CA GLY A 97 -0.70 -6.45 12.87
C GLY A 97 -2.17 -6.65 12.53
N GLY A 98 -2.50 -7.07 11.30
CA GLY A 98 -3.86 -7.48 10.95
C GLY A 98 -4.20 -8.87 11.47
N THR A 99 -4.87 -8.97 12.61
CA THR A 99 -5.36 -10.25 13.13
C THR A 99 -6.68 -10.65 12.48
N ARG A 100 -6.78 -11.93 12.07
CA ARG A 100 -8.05 -12.66 12.03
C ARG A 100 -7.95 -13.80 13.04
N SER A 101 -8.97 -13.91 13.87
CA SER A 101 -9.15 -14.97 14.85
C SER A 101 -9.50 -16.31 14.17
N ALA A 102 -9.02 -17.38 14.80
CA ALA A 102 -9.37 -18.80 14.67
C ALA A 102 -9.05 -19.52 13.34
N GLU A 103 -8.12 -20.47 13.37
CA GLU A 103 -8.42 -21.86 13.74
C GLU A 103 -7.14 -22.67 13.99
N GLU A 104 -7.19 -23.41 15.09
CA GLU A 104 -6.22 -24.32 15.66
C GLU A 104 -6.19 -25.65 14.89
N LYS A 105 -5.00 -26.19 14.61
CA LYS A 105 -4.73 -27.64 14.67
C LYS A 105 -3.23 -27.95 14.69
N ALA A 106 -2.90 -28.88 15.56
CA ALA A 106 -1.57 -29.33 16.00
C ALA A 106 -0.91 -30.35 15.05
N ASP A 107 0.42 -30.48 15.13
CA ASP A 107 1.19 -31.74 15.32
C ASP A 107 2.72 -31.42 15.41
N VAL A 108 3.40 -31.50 16.57
CA VAL A 108 4.23 -32.60 17.15
C VAL A 108 5.51 -33.00 16.39
N GLY A 109 6.65 -32.99 17.12
CA GLY A 109 7.90 -33.73 16.82
C GLY A 109 9.14 -32.85 16.63
N ALA A 110 9.91 -32.49 17.66
CA ALA A 110 10.98 -33.25 18.34
C ALA A 110 12.33 -33.36 17.59
N ALA A 111 13.37 -32.89 18.30
CA ALA A 111 14.75 -33.40 18.37
C ALA A 111 15.87 -32.82 17.46
N GLN A 112 16.89 -32.35 18.20
CA GLN A 112 18.34 -32.56 18.03
C GLN A 112 19.19 -31.60 17.19
N LYS A 113 19.99 -30.84 17.94
CA LYS A 113 21.29 -30.24 17.57
C LYS A 113 22.30 -31.35 17.24
N PRO A 114 23.25 -31.11 16.32
CA PRO A 114 24.64 -31.16 16.78
C PRO A 114 25.57 -30.11 16.18
N ASP A 115 26.66 -29.88 16.90
CA ASP A 115 27.82 -29.05 16.55
C ASP A 115 28.63 -29.65 15.39
N ARG A 116 29.33 -28.81 14.61
CA ARG A 116 30.76 -28.97 14.29
C ARG A 116 31.32 -27.82 13.44
N ARG A 117 32.35 -27.20 14.04
CA ARG A 117 33.70 -26.90 13.54
C ARG A 117 33.89 -26.06 12.26
N ALA A 118 34.68 -25.00 12.47
CA ALA A 118 35.16 -23.97 11.58
C ALA A 118 35.75 -24.44 10.24
N GLU A 119 35.50 -23.63 9.21
CA GLU A 119 36.45 -23.34 8.13
C GLU A 119 36.30 -21.86 7.74
N GLU A 120 37.38 -21.11 7.94
CA GLU A 120 37.59 -19.74 7.49
C GLU A 120 37.96 -19.74 6.01
N ALA A 121 37.32 -18.89 5.20
CA ALA A 121 37.88 -18.48 3.90
C ALA A 121 37.32 -17.12 3.46
N ASN A 122 38.20 -16.12 3.55
CA ASN A 122 38.28 -14.87 2.76
C ASN A 122 37.01 -14.03 2.59
N ALA A 123 36.89 -13.02 3.47
CA ALA A 123 36.01 -11.88 3.29
C ALA A 123 36.58 -10.89 2.25
N GLU A 124 35.83 -10.62 1.17
CA GLU A 124 35.92 -9.35 0.47
C GLU A 124 34.99 -8.33 1.18
N PRO A 125 35.52 -7.29 1.82
CA PRO A 125 34.74 -6.46 2.75
C PRO A 125 33.75 -5.48 2.08
N GLU A 126 33.77 -5.34 0.74
CA GLU A 126 33.06 -4.26 0.06
C GLU A 126 31.59 -4.59 -0.30
N LYS A 127 31.31 -5.84 -0.71
CA LYS A 127 29.97 -6.26 -1.15
C LYS A 127 29.05 -6.57 0.03
N ASP A 128 29.62 -7.03 1.13
CA ASP A 128 28.87 -7.33 2.36
C ASP A 128 28.47 -6.06 3.12
N ALA A 129 29.24 -4.98 3.03
CA ALA A 129 28.87 -3.68 3.58
C ALA A 129 27.68 -3.05 2.82
N LEU A 130 27.61 -3.21 1.50
CA LEU A 130 26.46 -2.81 0.69
C LEU A 130 25.23 -3.67 0.98
N LYS A 131 25.38 -4.98 1.16
CA LYS A 131 24.28 -5.85 1.61
C LYS A 131 23.82 -5.51 3.03
N ALA A 132 24.73 -5.23 3.96
CA ALA A 132 24.41 -4.87 5.34
C ALA A 132 23.73 -3.49 5.42
N SER A 133 24.16 -2.52 4.59
CA SER A 133 23.50 -1.21 4.51
C SER A 133 22.13 -1.30 3.82
N LEU A 134 21.93 -2.22 2.87
CA LEU A 134 20.60 -2.54 2.32
C LEU A 134 19.71 -3.29 3.32
N GLN A 135 20.26 -4.16 4.16
CA GLN A 135 19.52 -4.80 5.27
C GLN A 135 19.07 -3.80 6.33
N PHE A 136 19.74 -2.65 6.47
CA PHE A 136 19.30 -1.56 7.33
C PHE A 136 18.03 -0.88 6.81
N PHE A 137 17.84 -0.81 5.48
CA PHE A 137 16.60 -0.28 4.87
C PHE A 137 15.38 -1.18 5.10
N GLU A 138 15.57 -2.48 5.31
CA GLU A 138 14.49 -3.43 5.67
C GLU A 138 13.97 -3.24 7.10
N LYS A 139 14.66 -2.44 7.94
CA LYS A 139 14.25 -2.09 9.31
C LYS A 139 13.67 -0.69 9.45
N LEU A 140 13.42 0.00 8.34
CA LEU A 140 12.67 1.25 8.41
C LEU A 140 11.24 0.95 8.88
N SER A 141 10.76 1.77 9.82
CA SER A 141 9.43 1.60 10.42
C SER A 141 8.33 1.41 9.35
N PRO A 142 7.18 0.78 9.66
CA PRO A 142 6.02 0.65 8.76
C PRO A 142 5.63 1.91 8.00
N TYR A 143 6.02 3.07 8.55
CA TYR A 143 5.93 4.40 7.99
C TYR A 143 6.59 4.60 6.61
N PHE A 144 7.62 3.80 6.27
CA PHE A 144 8.35 3.90 4.99
C PHE A 144 7.89 2.87 3.95
N HIS A 145 7.00 1.94 4.30
CA HIS A 145 6.43 0.98 3.35
C HIS A 145 5.16 1.48 2.66
N THR A 146 4.55 2.56 3.18
CA THR A 146 3.41 3.17 2.53
C THR A 146 3.88 4.03 1.35
N GLU A 147 3.36 3.74 0.16
CA GLU A 147 3.67 4.52 -1.03
C GLU A 147 3.07 5.94 -0.89
N TRP A 148 3.92 6.93 -1.14
CA TRP A 148 3.50 8.33 -1.17
C TRP A 148 2.94 8.68 -2.55
N SER A 149 2.21 9.79 -2.64
CA SER A 149 1.71 10.26 -3.93
C SER A 149 2.86 10.61 -4.87
N PHE A 150 2.83 10.08 -6.09
CA PHE A 150 3.78 10.42 -7.16
C PHE A 150 3.68 11.89 -7.55
N ALA A 151 2.48 12.44 -7.53
CA ALA A 151 2.24 13.86 -7.75
C ALA A 151 1.16 14.36 -6.80
N GLN A 152 1.23 15.65 -6.46
CA GLN A 152 0.18 16.33 -5.72
C GLN A 152 -0.07 17.70 -6.32
N TRP A 153 -1.32 18.14 -6.28
CA TRP A 153 -1.73 19.46 -6.69
C TRP A 153 -2.59 20.09 -5.61
N ARG A 154 -2.40 21.39 -5.37
CA ARG A 154 -3.11 22.12 -4.32
C ARG A 154 -3.89 23.27 -4.92
N LEU A 155 -5.18 23.28 -4.62
CA LEU A 155 -6.08 24.39 -4.94
C LEU A 155 -5.73 25.61 -4.07
N PRO A 156 -5.81 26.83 -4.62
CA PRO A 156 -5.47 28.06 -3.89
C PRO A 156 -6.41 28.36 -2.70
N SER A 157 -7.67 27.92 -2.80
CA SER A 157 -8.67 28.14 -1.76
C SER A 157 -8.70 26.99 -0.76
N LYS A 158 -8.79 27.35 0.53
CA LYS A 158 -8.74 26.40 1.65
C LYS A 158 -10.06 25.64 1.87
N ASP A 159 -11.15 26.09 1.23
CA ASP A 159 -12.51 25.54 1.38
C ASP A 159 -13.11 25.09 0.04
N CYS A 160 -12.30 24.49 -0.83
CA CYS A 160 -12.79 23.91 -2.08
C CYS A 160 -13.08 22.41 -1.93
N ALA A 161 -14.29 22.01 -2.30
CA ALA A 161 -14.60 20.62 -2.60
C ALA A 161 -14.14 20.32 -4.03
N ALA A 162 -13.15 19.44 -4.17
CA ALA A 162 -12.66 18.98 -5.46
C ALA A 162 -13.20 17.59 -5.76
N ILE A 163 -13.56 17.37 -7.03
CA ILE A 163 -13.84 16.07 -7.62
C ILE A 163 -12.67 15.75 -8.53
N CYS A 164 -12.22 14.49 -8.53
CA CYS A 164 -11.19 14.02 -9.45
C CYS A 164 -11.80 13.00 -10.41
N ALA A 165 -11.53 13.16 -11.70
CA ALA A 165 -11.94 12.21 -12.73
C ALA A 165 -10.83 12.02 -13.76
N PHE A 166 -10.65 10.79 -14.23
CA PHE A 166 -9.74 10.53 -15.34
C PHE A 166 -10.50 10.59 -16.67
N SER A 167 -9.85 11.14 -17.69
CA SER A 167 -10.37 11.12 -19.05
C SER A 167 -10.50 9.69 -19.56
N GLN A 168 -11.62 9.38 -20.21
CA GLN A 168 -11.81 8.09 -20.89
C GLN A 168 -10.99 7.99 -22.18
N ASN A 169 -10.79 9.11 -22.87
CA ASN A 169 -10.07 9.15 -24.15
C ASN A 169 -8.55 9.36 -23.98
N LEU A 170 -8.13 9.93 -22.83
CA LEU A 170 -6.74 10.21 -22.51
C LEU A 170 -6.40 9.58 -21.15
N PRO A 171 -5.94 8.32 -21.10
CA PRO A 171 -5.88 7.52 -19.87
C PRO A 171 -4.95 8.10 -18.78
N ASN A 172 -4.06 9.03 -19.15
CA ASN A 172 -3.12 9.70 -18.24
C ASN A 172 -3.50 11.15 -17.93
N THR A 173 -4.72 11.58 -18.27
CA THR A 173 -5.20 12.94 -18.01
C THR A 173 -6.21 12.92 -16.87
N LEU A 174 -5.90 13.67 -15.82
CA LEU A 174 -6.77 13.90 -14.67
C LEU A 174 -7.41 15.30 -14.79
N PHE A 175 -8.73 15.36 -14.58
CA PHE A 175 -9.52 16.59 -14.47
C PHE A 175 -10.00 16.79 -13.02
#